data_AF-A0A816MQC8-F1
#
_entry.id   AF-A0A816MQC8-F1
#
_cell.length_a   1.000
_cell.length_b   1.000
_cell.length_c   1.000
_cell.angle_alpha   90.00
_cell.angle_beta   90.00
_cell.angle_gamma   90.00
#
_symmetry.space_group_name_H-M   'P 1'
#
loop_
_entity.id
_entity.type
_entity.pdbx_description
1 polymer ?
#
loop_
_entity_poly.entity_id
_entity_poly.type
_entity_poly.pdbx_seq_one_letter_code
_entity_poly.pdbx_strand_id
1 'polypeptide(L)'
;QILLFCHELKSKRIKNIKSTTYHRLKNKDLKNSSLGALMDPEMAKEEAMRQEAKRVEERMTLKHKNTGKWAKRMLSRGLNVKYDGTKAGIAEQLQMNANLSRKMNSMRDGSSSDERDDEEELRDGSDEDTPSRLIAKAKEKTLKALKDDELPNAVLMSLPFMVIFVFCFLITNFGFLHFMFLFVLSFFFFG
;
A
#
# COMPACT_ATOMS: atom_id res chain seq x y z
N GLN A 1 -16.13 44.82 19.62
CA GLN A 1 -16.48 43.38 19.76
C GLN A 1 -15.47 42.42 19.09
N ILE A 2 -14.88 42.76 17.94
CA ILE A 2 -13.94 41.90 17.18
C ILE A 2 -12.69 41.51 17.98
N LEU A 3 -12.17 42.40 18.84
CA LEU A 3 -10.96 42.16 19.65
C LEU A 3 -11.12 40.98 20.65
N LEU A 4 -12.27 40.90 21.33
CA LEU A 4 -12.58 39.81 22.26
C LEU A 4 -12.64 38.46 21.54
N PHE A 5 -13.24 38.42 20.35
CA PHE A 5 -13.37 37.22 19.54
C PHE A 5 -12.01 36.70 19.06
N CYS A 6 -11.11 37.58 18.59
CA CYS A 6 -9.76 37.19 18.21
C CYS A 6 -8.96 36.63 19.40
N HIS A 7 -9.11 37.22 20.58
CA HIS A 7 -8.47 36.72 21.81
C HIS A 7 -9.01 35.34 22.21
N GLU A 8 -10.32 35.13 22.10
CA GLU A 8 -10.95 33.84 22.37
C GLU A 8 -10.48 32.76 21.40
N LEU A 9 -10.40 33.06 20.10
CA LEU A 9 -9.86 32.14 19.09
C LEU A 9 -8.38 31.81 19.32
N LYS A 10 -7.56 32.81 19.67
CA LYS A 10 -6.15 32.61 20.04
C LYS A 10 -6.03 31.71 21.28
N SER A 11 -6.87 31.94 22.29
CA SER A 11 -6.89 31.14 23.51
C SER A 11 -7.30 29.69 23.26
N LYS A 12 -8.33 29.46 22.42
CA LYS A 12 -8.74 28.12 21.97
C LYS A 12 -7.62 27.40 21.22
N ARG A 13 -6.94 28.11 20.31
CA ARG A 13 -5.78 27.56 19.58
C ARG A 13 -4.64 27.20 20.54
N ILE A 14 -4.30 28.08 21.47
CA ILE A 14 -3.26 27.81 22.48
C ILE A 14 -3.63 26.59 23.33
N LYS A 15 -4.88 26.48 23.78
CA LYS A 15 -5.38 25.31 24.51
C LYS A 15 -5.21 24.02 23.70
N ASN A 16 -5.58 24.04 22.42
CA ASN A 16 -5.43 22.89 21.51
C ASN A 16 -3.96 22.55 21.24
N ILE A 17 -3.09 23.55 21.08
CA ILE A 17 -1.64 23.33 20.93
C ILE A 17 -1.07 22.67 22.18
N LYS A 18 -1.41 23.19 23.37
CA LYS A 18 -0.96 22.63 24.65
C LYS A 18 -1.46 21.20 24.85
N SER A 19 -2.75 20.93 24.61
CA SER A 19 -3.32 19.59 24.77
C SER A 19 -2.74 18.58 23.76
N THR A 20 -2.61 18.98 22.50
CA THR A 20 -2.04 18.11 21.45
C THR A 20 -0.56 17.81 21.73
N THR A 21 0.21 18.83 22.15
CA THR A 21 1.63 18.66 22.51
C THR A 21 1.79 17.77 23.73
N TYR A 22 0.96 17.96 24.76
CA TYR A 22 0.92 17.11 25.95
C TYR A 22 0.65 15.65 25.58
N HIS A 23 -0.40 15.36 24.81
CA HIS A 23 -0.71 13.98 24.40
C HIS A 23 0.37 13.39 23.50
N ARG A 24 0.99 14.18 22.63
CA ARG A 24 2.11 13.73 21.78
C ARG A 24 3.31 13.33 22.63
N LEU A 25 3.69 14.16 23.60
CA LEU A 25 4.80 13.88 24.51
C LEU A 25 4.47 12.69 25.42
N LYS A 26 3.32 12.70 26.09
CA LYS A 26 2.86 11.58 26.92
C LYS A 26 2.83 10.26 26.17
N ASN A 27 2.33 10.23 24.93
CA ASN A 27 2.30 9.01 24.13
C ASN A 27 3.71 8.59 23.67
N LYS A 28 4.63 9.54 23.47
CA LYS A 28 6.04 9.25 23.19
C LYS A 28 6.73 8.69 24.43
N ASP A 29 6.53 9.31 25.58
CA ASP A 29 7.11 8.89 26.86
C ASP A 29 6.57 7.54 27.30
N LEU A 30 5.28 7.26 27.14
CA LEU A 30 4.70 5.94 27.39
C LEU A 30 5.31 4.87 26.50
N LYS A 31 5.52 5.16 25.20
CA LYS A 31 6.18 4.22 24.27
C LYS A 31 7.65 4.02 24.62
N ASN A 32 8.36 5.09 24.97
CA ASN A 32 9.77 5.03 25.35
C ASN A 32 9.95 4.37 26.72
N SER A 33 9.03 4.55 27.66
CA SER A 33 8.99 3.89 28.95
C SER A 33 8.68 2.41 28.81
N SER A 34 7.75 2.03 27.93
CA SER A 34 7.42 0.61 27.70
C SER A 34 8.53 -0.14 26.98
N LEU A 35 9.34 0.53 26.14
CA LEU A 35 10.39 -0.10 25.33
C LEU A 35 11.82 0.11 25.85
N GLY A 36 12.09 1.17 26.61
CA GLY A 36 13.43 1.74 26.73
C GLY A 36 14.02 1.81 28.14
N ALA A 37 13.31 1.41 29.20
CA ALA A 37 13.84 1.54 30.56
C ALA A 37 14.72 0.35 31.01
N LEU A 38 14.67 -0.81 30.33
CA LEU A 38 15.35 -2.05 30.78
C LEU A 38 15.96 -2.92 29.66
N MET A 39 15.78 -2.56 28.38
CA MET A 39 16.19 -3.41 27.26
C MET A 39 17.43 -2.86 26.56
N ASP A 40 18.43 -3.72 26.39
CA ASP A 40 19.62 -3.50 25.56
C ASP A 40 19.20 -2.96 24.17
N PRO A 41 19.88 -1.96 23.56
CA PRO A 41 19.59 -1.47 22.21
C PRO A 41 19.41 -2.54 21.13
N GLU A 42 20.00 -3.71 21.30
CA GLU A 42 19.78 -4.87 20.42
C GLU A 42 18.39 -5.50 20.61
N MET A 43 17.96 -5.68 21.86
CA MET A 43 16.66 -6.26 22.20
C MET A 43 15.49 -5.32 21.85
N ALA A 44 15.68 -4.00 21.93
CA ALA A 44 14.70 -3.02 21.48
C ALA A 44 14.46 -3.07 19.96
N LYS A 45 15.51 -3.33 19.16
CA LYS A 45 15.38 -3.52 17.71
C LYS A 45 14.65 -4.82 17.39
N GLU A 46 14.97 -5.89 18.10
CA GLU A 46 14.31 -7.18 17.92
C GLU A 46 12.81 -7.08 18.28
N GLU A 47 12.47 -6.41 19.37
CA GLU A 47 11.09 -6.23 19.76
C GLU A 47 10.32 -5.34 18.78
N ALA A 48 10.95 -4.30 18.21
CA ALA A 48 10.35 -3.51 17.13
C ALA A 48 10.09 -4.37 15.88
N MET A 49 11.00 -5.28 15.53
CA MET A 49 10.81 -6.24 14.44
C MET A 49 9.69 -7.23 14.75
N ARG A 50 9.62 -7.78 15.97
CA ARG A 50 8.51 -8.65 16.41
C ARG A 50 7.17 -7.92 16.37
N GLN A 51 7.13 -6.65 16.76
CA GLN A 51 5.90 -5.84 16.68
C GLN A 51 5.49 -5.58 15.23
N GLU A 52 6.43 -5.33 14.32
CA GLU A 52 6.10 -5.19 12.91
C GLU A 52 5.63 -6.52 12.31
N ALA A 53 6.26 -7.64 12.65
CA ALA A 53 5.80 -8.97 12.26
C ALA A 53 4.37 -9.23 12.74
N LYS A 54 4.05 -8.90 14.01
CA LYS A 54 2.68 -8.97 14.54
C LYS A 54 1.70 -8.07 13.78
N ARG A 55 2.08 -6.82 13.45
CA ARG A 55 1.23 -5.92 12.64
C ARG A 55 0.98 -6.48 11.25
N VAL A 56 2.00 -7.09 10.64
CA VAL A 56 1.86 -7.75 9.34
C VAL A 56 0.90 -8.93 9.46
N GLU A 57 1.08 -9.81 10.45
CA GLU A 57 0.20 -10.95 10.71
C GLU A 57 -1.25 -10.52 10.97
N GLU A 58 -1.46 -9.51 11.82
CA GLU A 58 -2.77 -8.90 12.07
C GLU A 58 -3.40 -8.38 10.77
N ARG A 59 -2.63 -7.66 9.94
CA ARG A 59 -3.12 -7.13 8.66
C ARG A 59 -3.41 -8.24 7.66
N MET A 60 -2.57 -9.27 7.57
CA MET A 60 -2.77 -10.41 6.67
C MET A 60 -4.06 -11.14 7.02
N THR A 61 -4.29 -11.41 8.30
CA THR A 61 -5.49 -12.13 8.73
C THR A 61 -6.76 -11.26 8.71
N LEU A 62 -6.65 -9.94 8.86
CA LEU A 62 -7.81 -9.04 8.99
C LEU A 62 -8.36 -8.51 7.66
N LYS A 63 -7.59 -8.57 6.56
CA LYS A 63 -7.92 -7.92 5.28
C LYS A 63 -9.27 -8.31 4.64
N HIS A 64 -9.88 -9.45 5.00
CA HIS A 64 -11.17 -9.88 4.45
C HIS A 64 -12.15 -10.40 5.53
N LYS A 65 -12.08 -9.85 6.74
CA LYS A 65 -13.04 -10.16 7.82
C LYS A 65 -14.19 -9.15 7.83
N ASN A 66 -15.39 -9.58 8.24
CA ASN A 66 -16.57 -8.71 8.34
C ASN A 66 -16.54 -7.74 9.55
N THR A 67 -15.39 -7.57 10.20
CA THR A 67 -15.23 -6.77 11.42
C THR A 67 -15.30 -5.26 11.21
N GLY A 68 -15.34 -4.80 9.95
CA GLY A 68 -15.48 -3.40 9.57
C GLY A 68 -16.83 -2.78 9.99
N LYS A 69 -16.85 -1.44 10.14
CA LYS A 69 -18.05 -0.70 10.56
C LYS A 69 -19.25 -0.91 9.64
N TRP A 70 -19.02 -1.04 8.33
CA TRP A 70 -20.06 -1.27 7.34
C TRP A 70 -20.71 -2.65 7.50
N ALA A 71 -19.90 -3.71 7.51
CA ALA A 71 -20.39 -5.08 7.64
C ALA A 71 -21.13 -5.30 8.97
N LYS A 72 -20.59 -4.80 10.09
CA LYS A 72 -21.28 -4.80 11.39
C LYS A 72 -22.65 -4.13 11.31
N ARG A 73 -22.72 -2.96 10.70
CA ARG A 73 -23.97 -2.19 10.56
C ARG A 73 -24.98 -2.89 9.65
N MET A 74 -24.54 -3.55 8.59
CA MET A 74 -25.42 -4.32 7.70
C MET A 74 -26.00 -5.55 8.39
N LEU A 75 -25.18 -6.26 9.17
CA LEU A 75 -25.64 -7.38 9.99
C LEU A 75 -26.59 -6.94 11.12
N SER A 76 -26.21 -5.92 11.90
CA SER A 76 -27.04 -5.43 13.01
C SER A 76 -28.41 -4.93 12.58
N ARG A 77 -28.53 -4.47 11.32
CA ARG A 77 -29.79 -3.97 10.76
C ARG A 77 -30.56 -5.02 9.93
N GLY A 78 -30.01 -6.23 9.79
CA GLY A 78 -30.61 -7.28 8.96
C GLY A 78 -30.73 -6.90 7.47
N LEU A 79 -29.95 -5.94 6.99
CA LEU A 79 -30.00 -5.50 5.59
C LEU A 79 -29.44 -6.56 4.63
N ASN A 80 -28.61 -7.48 5.14
CA ASN A 80 -28.14 -8.64 4.39
C ASN A 80 -29.27 -9.58 3.96
N VAL A 81 -30.40 -9.64 4.68
CA VAL A 81 -31.56 -10.47 4.30
C VAL A 81 -32.42 -9.74 3.26
N LYS A 82 -32.46 -8.41 3.32
CA LYS A 82 -33.29 -7.58 2.45
C LYS A 82 -32.68 -7.32 1.08
N TYR A 83 -31.35 -7.22 0.99
CA TYR A 83 -30.64 -6.87 -0.23
C TYR A 83 -29.68 -7.99 -0.62
N ASP A 84 -29.99 -8.68 -1.72
CA ASP A 84 -29.20 -9.83 -2.19
C ASP A 84 -27.75 -9.44 -2.55
N GLY A 85 -27.55 -8.26 -3.14
CA GLY A 85 -26.20 -7.74 -3.41
C GLY A 85 -25.35 -7.52 -2.14
N THR A 86 -25.98 -7.17 -1.01
CA THR A 86 -25.26 -7.04 0.29
C THR A 86 -24.88 -8.40 0.84
N LYS A 87 -25.75 -9.40 0.68
CA LYS A 87 -25.49 -10.79 1.05
C LYS A 87 -24.33 -11.37 0.24
N ALA A 88 -24.39 -11.19 -1.08
CA ALA A 88 -23.37 -11.66 -2.02
C ALA A 88 -22.00 -11.03 -1.71
N GLY A 89 -21.93 -9.71 -1.52
CA GLY A 89 -20.66 -9.03 -1.21
C GLY A 89 -20.06 -9.46 0.13
N ILE A 90 -20.88 -9.71 1.16
CA ILE A 90 -20.39 -10.25 2.45
C ILE A 90 -19.90 -11.70 2.28
N ALA A 91 -20.62 -12.51 1.50
CA ALA A 91 -20.24 -13.90 1.24
C ALA A 91 -18.94 -13.99 0.43
N GLU A 92 -18.78 -13.17 -0.60
CA GLU A 92 -17.55 -13.06 -1.40
C GLU A 92 -16.36 -12.67 -0.54
N GLN A 93 -16.52 -11.68 0.34
CA GLN A 93 -15.48 -11.29 1.30
C GLN A 93 -15.06 -12.45 2.21
N LEU A 94 -16.00 -13.25 2.70
CA LEU A 94 -15.71 -14.44 3.52
C LEU A 94 -15.05 -15.56 2.71
N GLN A 95 -15.45 -15.78 1.44
CA GLN A 95 -14.82 -16.74 0.56
C GLN A 95 -13.36 -16.37 0.29
N MET A 96 -13.06 -15.09 0.01
CA MET A 96 -11.69 -14.62 -0.13
C MET A 96 -10.86 -14.88 1.16
N ASN A 97 -11.45 -14.64 2.34
CA ASN A 97 -10.78 -14.93 3.60
C ASN A 97 -10.48 -16.42 3.80
N ALA A 98 -11.43 -17.29 3.48
CA ALA A 98 -11.26 -18.74 3.58
C ALA A 98 -10.18 -19.25 2.62
N ASN A 99 -10.16 -18.75 1.38
CA ASN A 99 -9.16 -19.10 0.37
C ASN A 99 -7.75 -18.68 0.81
N LEU A 100 -7.60 -17.45 1.33
CA LEU A 100 -6.32 -16.95 1.85
C LEU A 100 -5.84 -17.75 3.07
N SER A 101 -6.75 -18.07 4.00
CA SER A 101 -6.43 -18.85 5.19
C SER A 101 -6.01 -20.28 4.83
N ARG A 102 -6.70 -20.91 3.86
CA ARG A 102 -6.33 -22.23 3.33
C ARG A 102 -4.95 -22.22 2.70
N LYS A 103 -4.66 -21.23 1.84
CA LYS A 103 -3.35 -21.08 1.18
C LYS A 103 -2.22 -20.88 2.19
N MET A 104 -2.47 -20.10 3.25
CA MET A 104 -1.51 -19.90 4.31
C MET A 104 -1.22 -21.20 5.07
N ASN A 105 -2.26 -21.97 5.41
CA ASN A 105 -2.09 -23.25 6.11
C ASN A 105 -1.38 -24.30 5.23
N SER A 106 -1.72 -24.39 3.94
CA SER A 106 -1.04 -25.34 3.04
C SER A 106 0.45 -25.03 2.86
N MET A 107 0.83 -23.75 2.84
CA MET A 107 2.24 -23.35 2.78
C MET A 107 2.98 -23.61 4.10
N ARG A 108 2.29 -23.59 5.25
CA ARG A 108 2.86 -23.81 6.57
C ARG A 108 3.03 -25.30 6.90
N ASP A 109 2.07 -26.14 6.50
CA ASP A 109 2.07 -27.57 6.81
C ASP A 109 2.87 -28.40 5.77
N GLY A 110 3.18 -27.84 4.60
CA GLY A 110 4.06 -28.47 3.59
C GLY A 110 5.54 -28.61 3.98
N SER A 111 5.89 -28.41 5.25
CA SER A 111 7.26 -28.59 5.79
C SER A 111 7.38 -29.79 6.74
N SER A 112 6.35 -30.62 6.91
CA SER A 112 6.40 -31.79 7.78
C SER A 112 5.65 -33.00 7.18
N SER A 113 6.43 -33.89 6.56
CA SER A 113 6.22 -35.34 6.40
C SER A 113 5.56 -35.88 5.11
N ASP A 114 6.43 -36.59 4.35
CA ASP A 114 6.28 -37.80 3.53
C ASP A 114 5.27 -37.80 2.37
N GLU A 115 5.78 -37.63 1.15
CA GLU A 115 5.33 -38.43 0.00
C GLU A 115 6.57 -38.91 -0.76
N ARG A 116 6.64 -40.23 -0.93
CA ARG A 116 7.70 -40.98 -1.58
C ARG A 116 7.55 -40.89 -3.10
N ASP A 117 8.70 -40.83 -3.75
CA ASP A 117 9.08 -41.42 -5.04
C ASP A 117 7.94 -41.88 -5.98
N ASP A 118 7.79 -41.14 -7.07
CA ASP A 118 7.47 -41.69 -8.40
C ASP A 118 8.15 -40.76 -9.43
N GLU A 119 9.42 -41.04 -9.69
CA GLU A 119 10.15 -40.58 -10.88
C GLU A 119 9.56 -41.25 -12.13
N GLU A 120 8.72 -40.54 -12.90
CA GLU A 120 8.63 -40.73 -14.36
C GLU A 120 8.34 -39.40 -15.08
N GLU A 121 9.42 -38.84 -15.62
CA GLU A 121 9.55 -38.28 -16.97
C GLU A 121 8.25 -37.88 -17.70
N LEU A 122 7.87 -36.59 -17.60
CA LEU A 122 7.23 -35.90 -18.73
C LEU A 122 7.86 -34.51 -18.94
N ARG A 123 8.79 -34.53 -19.87
CA ARG A 123 9.33 -33.43 -20.64
C ARG A 123 8.22 -32.62 -21.34
N ASP A 124 8.42 -31.29 -21.34
CA ASP A 124 7.99 -30.28 -22.32
C ASP A 124 6.98 -29.24 -21.82
N GLY A 125 7.38 -27.96 -21.87
CA GLY A 125 6.46 -26.85 -21.62
C GLY A 125 7.04 -25.56 -21.01
N SER A 126 8.06 -24.96 -21.64
CA SER A 126 8.26 -23.49 -21.67
C SER A 126 8.24 -22.73 -20.31
N ASP A 127 9.32 -22.84 -19.55
CA ASP A 127 9.61 -21.96 -18.41
C ASP A 127 10.26 -20.64 -18.90
N GLU A 128 9.43 -19.77 -19.47
CA GLU A 128 9.70 -18.34 -19.54
C GLU A 128 9.00 -17.68 -18.35
N ASP A 129 9.76 -16.87 -17.61
CA ASP A 129 9.29 -15.87 -16.65
C ASP A 129 9.20 -16.23 -15.15
N THR A 130 10.21 -16.91 -14.59
CA THR A 130 10.55 -16.66 -13.18
C THR A 130 10.99 -15.19 -13.02
N PRO A 131 10.41 -14.38 -12.10
CA PRO A 131 10.72 -12.94 -11.98
C PRO A 131 12.21 -12.67 -11.73
N SER A 132 12.89 -13.59 -11.06
CA SER A 132 14.34 -13.57 -10.83
C SER A 132 15.16 -13.60 -12.12
N ARG A 133 14.71 -14.37 -13.12
CA ARG A 133 15.36 -14.49 -14.43
C ARG A 133 15.14 -13.25 -15.29
N LEU A 134 13.96 -12.64 -15.21
CA LEU A 134 13.66 -11.36 -15.86
C LEU A 134 14.51 -10.22 -15.29
N ILE A 135 14.69 -10.18 -13.97
CA ILE A 135 15.54 -9.19 -13.30
C ILE A 135 17.02 -9.40 -13.67
N ALA A 136 17.48 -10.65 -13.75
CA ALA A 136 18.84 -10.97 -14.18
C ALA A 136 19.09 -10.56 -15.65
N LYS A 137 18.16 -10.90 -16.57
CA LYS A 137 18.20 -10.49 -17.98
C LYS A 137 18.19 -8.96 -18.11
N ALA A 138 17.40 -8.25 -17.30
CA ALA A 138 17.36 -6.78 -17.30
C ALA A 138 18.70 -6.18 -16.82
N LYS A 139 19.27 -6.70 -15.73
CA LYS A 139 20.58 -6.28 -15.21
C LYS A 139 21.69 -6.50 -16.22
N GLU A 140 21.70 -7.65 -16.89
CA GLU A 140 22.68 -7.97 -17.93
C GLU A 140 22.57 -7.02 -19.12
N LYS A 141 21.35 -6.72 -19.60
CA LYS A 141 21.13 -5.76 -20.68
C LYS A 141 21.60 -4.35 -20.31
N THR A 142 21.37 -3.89 -19.08
CA THR A 142 21.88 -2.60 -18.61
C THR A 142 23.40 -2.58 -18.50
N LEU A 143 24.02 -3.69 -18.07
CA LEU A 143 25.46 -3.80 -17.91
C LEU A 143 26.17 -3.88 -19.28
N LYS A 144 25.52 -4.49 -20.27
CA LYS A 144 25.98 -4.51 -21.66
C LYS A 144 25.88 -3.12 -22.29
N ALA A 145 24.76 -2.41 -22.11
CA ALA A 145 24.58 -1.05 -22.61
C ALA A 145 25.52 -0.03 -21.94
N LEU A 146 26.05 -0.32 -20.74
CA LEU A 146 27.03 0.52 -20.05
C LEU A 146 28.47 0.28 -20.53
N LYS A 147 28.76 -0.85 -21.20
CA LYS A 147 30.09 -1.17 -21.73
C LYS A 147 30.37 -0.56 -23.10
N ASP A 148 29.33 -0.14 -23.82
CA ASP A 148 29.45 0.55 -25.09
C ASP A 148 29.41 2.06 -24.82
N ASP A 149 30.58 2.65 -24.60
CA ASP A 149 30.76 4.05 -24.21
C ASP A 149 30.33 5.06 -25.30
N GLU A 150 29.18 5.72 -25.11
CA GLU A 150 29.00 7.15 -25.43
C GLU A 150 27.94 7.79 -24.49
N LEU A 151 28.32 8.87 -23.82
CA LEU A 151 27.65 9.53 -22.68
C LEU A 151 26.21 10.07 -22.96
N PRO A 152 25.41 10.45 -21.93
CA PRO A 152 24.23 9.68 -21.56
C PRO A 152 23.04 10.63 -21.33
N ASN A 153 22.42 11.13 -22.40
CA ASN A 153 21.15 11.85 -22.26
C ASN A 153 19.97 11.00 -22.75
N ALA A 154 20.19 10.09 -23.69
CA ALA A 154 19.15 9.21 -24.22
C ALA A 154 18.80 8.07 -23.25
N VAL A 155 19.77 7.57 -22.47
CA VAL A 155 19.55 6.45 -21.54
C VAL A 155 18.68 6.88 -20.36
N LEU A 156 18.91 8.08 -19.80
CA LEU A 156 18.03 8.64 -18.76
C LEU A 156 16.57 8.72 -19.24
N MET A 157 16.35 9.12 -20.50
CA MET A 157 15.01 9.23 -21.10
C MET A 157 14.33 7.87 -21.38
N SER A 158 15.09 6.77 -21.38
CA SER A 158 14.57 5.40 -21.59
C SER A 158 14.16 4.68 -20.31
N LEU A 159 14.45 5.24 -19.13
CA LEU A 159 14.14 4.61 -17.85
C LEU A 159 12.66 4.78 -17.48
N PRO A 160 11.99 3.74 -16.93
CA PRO A 160 10.54 3.73 -16.73
C PRO A 160 10.03 4.84 -15.79
N PHE A 161 10.85 5.31 -14.86
CA PHE A 161 10.48 6.43 -13.98
C PHE A 161 10.50 7.79 -14.70
N MET A 162 11.32 7.94 -15.75
CA MET A 162 11.40 9.15 -16.58
C MET A 162 10.25 9.21 -17.58
N VAL A 163 9.79 8.07 -18.12
CA VAL A 163 8.58 7.99 -18.96
C VAL A 163 7.34 8.48 -18.20
N ILE A 164 7.20 8.11 -16.92
CA ILE A 164 6.11 8.58 -16.05
C ILE A 164 6.21 10.09 -15.83
N PHE A 165 7.42 10.63 -15.64
CA PHE A 165 7.63 12.06 -15.43
C PHE A 165 7.31 12.89 -16.67
N VAL A 166 7.75 12.43 -17.86
CA VAL A 166 7.45 13.08 -19.14
C VAL A 166 5.97 12.96 -19.48
N PHE A 167 5.33 11.81 -19.26
CA PHE A 167 3.90 11.64 -19.50
C PHE A 167 3.05 12.50 -18.55
N CYS A 168 3.45 12.61 -17.28
CA CYS A 168 2.79 13.49 -16.31
C CYS A 168 2.98 14.97 -16.67
N PHE A 169 4.18 15.36 -17.12
CA PHE A 169 4.50 16.71 -17.59
C PHE A 169 3.74 17.06 -18.89
N LEU A 170 3.58 16.10 -19.80
CA LEU A 170 2.80 16.25 -21.02
C LEU A 170 1.30 16.34 -20.70
N ILE A 171 0.76 15.50 -19.81
CA ILE A 171 -0.65 15.59 -19.39
C ILE A 171 -0.95 16.95 -18.75
N THR A 172 -0.03 17.49 -17.94
CA THR A 172 -0.21 18.81 -17.31
C THR A 172 -0.02 19.97 -18.29
N ASN A 173 0.94 19.92 -19.21
CA ASN A 173 1.16 21.01 -20.18
C ASN A 173 0.20 20.95 -21.40
N PHE A 174 -0.01 19.78 -21.99
CA PHE A 174 -0.93 19.59 -23.12
C PHE A 174 -2.40 19.60 -22.68
N GLY A 175 -2.71 19.14 -21.47
CA GLY A 175 -4.04 19.28 -20.88
C GLY A 175 -4.44 20.74 -20.70
N PHE A 176 -3.51 21.60 -20.28
CA PHE A 176 -3.76 23.04 -20.14
C PHE A 176 -3.93 23.73 -21.50
N LEU A 177 -3.15 23.34 -22.51
CA LEU A 177 -3.25 23.90 -23.86
C LEU A 177 -4.52 23.44 -24.58
N HIS A 178 -4.93 22.18 -24.42
CA HIS A 178 -6.18 21.67 -25.01
C HIS A 178 -7.41 22.28 -24.32
N PHE A 179 -7.37 22.50 -23.00
CA PHE A 179 -8.44 23.20 -22.28
C PHE A 179 -8.52 24.68 -22.66
N MET A 180 -7.38 25.36 -22.86
CA MET A 180 -7.36 26.71 -23.40
C MET A 180 -7.83 26.79 -24.85
N PHE A 181 -7.47 25.83 -25.70
CA PHE A 181 -7.88 25.81 -27.10
C PHE A 181 -9.39 25.57 -27.23
N LEU A 182 -9.96 24.65 -26.45
CA LEU A 182 -11.41 24.45 -26.36
C LEU A 182 -12.13 25.67 -25.77
N PHE A 183 -11.55 26.34 -24.76
CA PHE A 183 -12.14 27.55 -24.19
C PHE A 183 -12.17 28.72 -25.17
N VAL A 184 -11.10 28.93 -25.96
CA VAL A 184 -11.04 29.96 -27.00
C VAL A 184 -11.95 29.62 -28.18
N LEU A 185 -12.03 28.35 -28.58
CA LEU A 185 -12.92 27.92 -29.67
C LEU A 185 -14.41 28.02 -29.27
N SER A 186 -14.75 27.72 -28.02
CA SER A 186 -16.10 27.92 -27.49
C SER A 186 -16.50 29.40 -27.41
N PHE A 187 -15.55 30.31 -27.21
CA PHE A 187 -15.84 31.75 -27.19
C PHE A 187 -16.01 32.34 -28.61
N PHE A 188 -15.38 31.75 -29.62
CA PHE A 188 -15.48 32.21 -31.01
C PHE A 188 -16.70 31.64 -31.76
N PHE A 189 -17.25 30.49 -31.33
CA PHE A 189 -18.42 29.86 -31.96
C PHE A 189 -19.76 30.18 -31.28
N PHE A 190 -19.73 30.82 -30.11
CA PHE A 190 -20.94 31.14 -29.32
C PHE A 190 -21.09 32.65 -29.02
N GLY A 191 -20.39 33.50 -29.78
CA GLY A 191 -20.52 34.96 -29.77
C GLY A 191 -21.22 35.48 -31.01
#